data_AF-H3GEL1-F1
#
_entry.id   AF-H3GEL1-F1
#
_cell.length_a   1.000
_cell.length_b   1.000
_cell.length_c   1.000
_cell.angle_alpha   90.00
_cell.angle_beta   90.00
_cell.angle_gamma   90.00
#
_symmetry.space_group_name_H-M   'P 1'
#
loop_
_entity.id
_entity.type
_entity.pdbx_description
1 polymer ?
#
loop_
_entity_poly.entity_id
_entity_poly.type
_entity_poly.pdbx_seq_one_letter_code
_entity_poly.pdbx_strand_id
1 'polypeptide(L)'
;MREATKKYYEAWTICSDVTCKTRMQKQSLRGNGNICSAAGCRATTTLEYPDSALYTQLKYFESLFNIDRAVKKIKAQKERASSTTATTEPPPLSGRHRAVLKKLLSQAEEAVHRDDYNWVKPSIWQTLFT
;
A
#
# COMPACT_ATOMS: atom_id res chain seq x y z
N MET A 1 9.87 1.40 -3.24
CA MET A 1 8.81 2.38 -3.64
C MET A 1 8.68 2.45 -5.16
N ARG A 2 9.69 2.96 -5.89
CA ARG A 2 9.62 3.09 -7.37
C ARG A 2 9.25 1.79 -8.09
N GLU A 3 9.80 0.65 -7.66
CA GLU A 3 9.46 -0.65 -8.24
C GLU A 3 8.00 -1.05 -8.01
N ALA A 4 7.45 -0.79 -6.81
CA ALA A 4 6.04 -1.05 -6.51
C ALA A 4 5.13 -0.13 -7.36
N THR A 5 5.50 1.15 -7.50
CA THR A 5 4.81 2.10 -8.38
C THR A 5 4.88 1.65 -9.84
N LYS A 6 6.06 1.20 -10.31
CA LYS A 6 6.22 0.65 -11.66
C LYS A 6 5.31 -0.56 -11.87
N LYS A 7 5.29 -1.52 -10.93
CA LYS A 7 4.43 -2.69 -10.99
C LYS A 7 2.94 -2.34 -11.07
N TYR A 8 2.52 -1.29 -10.35
CA TYR A 8 1.16 -0.77 -10.46
C TYR A 8 0.86 -0.21 -11.86
N TYR A 9 1.73 0.66 -12.38
CA TYR A 9 1.54 1.26 -13.70
C TYR A 9 1.80 0.31 -14.88
N GLU A 10 2.37 -0.87 -14.64
CA GLU A 10 2.35 -1.95 -15.62
C GLU A 10 0.93 -2.46 -15.90
N ALA A 11 -0.05 -2.19 -15.03
CA ALA A 11 -1.49 -2.43 -15.25
C ALA A 11 -1.81 -3.85 -15.71
N TRP A 12 -1.10 -4.84 -15.17
CA TRP A 12 -1.40 -6.25 -15.43
C TRP A 12 -2.75 -6.62 -14.84
N THR A 13 -3.56 -7.30 -15.65
CA THR A 13 -4.88 -7.79 -15.28
C THR A 13 -4.96 -9.30 -15.47
N ILE A 14 -5.78 -9.94 -14.64
CA ILE A 14 -6.03 -11.39 -14.66
C ILE A 14 -7.54 -11.60 -14.79
N CYS A 15 -7.93 -12.54 -15.64
CA CYS A 15 -9.33 -12.92 -15.76
C CYS A 15 -9.83 -13.64 -14.49
N SER A 16 -11.02 -13.29 -14.01
CA SER A 16 -11.65 -13.87 -12.83
C SER A 16 -12.11 -15.32 -13.03
N ASP A 17 -12.34 -15.74 -14.27
CA ASP A 17 -12.76 -17.10 -14.61
C ASP A 17 -11.61 -18.09 -14.40
N VAL A 18 -11.89 -19.13 -13.61
CA VAL A 18 -10.95 -20.20 -13.26
C VAL A 18 -10.46 -21.00 -14.47
N THR A 19 -11.24 -21.05 -15.55
CA THR A 19 -10.90 -21.77 -16.78
C THR A 19 -10.02 -20.94 -17.70
N CYS A 20 -10.19 -19.61 -17.69
CA CYS A 20 -9.46 -18.70 -18.56
C CYS A 20 -8.13 -18.26 -17.95
N LYS A 21 -8.14 -17.72 -16.72
CA LYS A 21 -6.99 -17.18 -15.94
C LYS A 21 -5.94 -16.43 -16.78
N THR A 22 -6.34 -15.83 -17.89
CA THR A 22 -5.39 -15.23 -18.83
C THR A 22 -4.87 -13.94 -18.22
N ARG A 23 -3.54 -13.82 -18.16
CA ARG A 23 -2.84 -12.62 -17.72
C ARG A 23 -2.62 -11.70 -18.91
N MET A 24 -3.12 -10.48 -18.86
CA MET A 24 -3.07 -9.54 -19.97
C MET A 24 -2.82 -8.10 -19.51
N GLN A 25 -2.17 -7.33 -20.38
CA GLN A 25 -1.97 -5.88 -20.21
C GLN A 25 -2.91 -5.06 -21.13
N LYS A 26 -3.42 -5.68 -22.20
CA LYS A 26 -4.34 -5.03 -23.14
C LYS A 26 -5.73 -4.94 -22.53
N GLN A 27 -6.19 -3.72 -22.25
CA GLN A 27 -7.55 -3.48 -21.80
C GLN A 27 -8.54 -3.64 -22.95
N SER A 28 -9.64 -4.33 -22.68
CA SER A 28 -10.75 -4.45 -23.64
C SER A 28 -11.46 -3.10 -23.82
N LEU A 29 -12.19 -2.93 -24.92
CA LEU A 29 -13.14 -1.81 -25.08
C LEU A 29 -14.55 -2.19 -24.59
N ARG A 30 -14.78 -3.47 -24.29
CA ARG A 30 -16.09 -3.97 -23.85
C ARG A 30 -16.27 -3.78 -22.34
N GLY A 31 -17.52 -3.55 -21.90
CA GLY A 31 -17.87 -3.41 -20.49
C GLY A 31 -17.09 -2.29 -19.79
N ASN A 32 -16.90 -1.15 -20.45
CA ASN A 32 -16.09 -0.04 -19.92
C ASN A 32 -14.65 -0.45 -19.56
N GLY A 33 -14.12 -1.49 -20.21
CA GLY A 33 -12.76 -1.97 -20.03
C GLY A 33 -12.57 -3.09 -19.02
N ASN A 34 -13.64 -3.60 -18.42
CA ASN A 34 -13.55 -4.62 -17.39
C ASN A 34 -13.75 -6.06 -17.88
N ILE A 35 -13.99 -6.28 -19.18
CA ILE A 35 -14.24 -7.62 -19.74
C ILE A 35 -12.95 -8.21 -20.33
N CYS A 36 -12.72 -9.50 -20.11
CA CYS A 36 -11.60 -10.25 -20.65
C CYS A 36 -11.46 -10.13 -22.18
N SER A 37 -10.24 -9.88 -22.67
CA SER A 37 -9.94 -9.76 -24.11
C SER A 37 -9.79 -11.11 -24.83
N ALA A 38 -9.78 -12.23 -24.11
CA ALA A 38 -9.67 -13.57 -24.70
C ALA A 38 -10.92 -13.93 -25.53
N ALA A 39 -10.72 -14.65 -26.63
CA ALA A 39 -11.82 -15.08 -27.51
C ALA A 39 -12.78 -16.00 -26.75
N GLY A 40 -14.09 -15.73 -26.85
CA GLY A 40 -15.13 -16.52 -26.19
C GLY A 40 -15.28 -16.29 -24.68
N CYS A 41 -14.37 -15.55 -24.03
CA CYS A 41 -14.48 -15.21 -22.61
C CYS A 41 -15.33 -13.95 -22.40
N ARG A 42 -16.28 -14.01 -21.48
CA ARG A 42 -17.14 -12.88 -21.06
C ARG A 42 -16.96 -12.50 -19.59
N ALA A 43 -16.02 -13.14 -18.90
CA ALA A 43 -15.74 -12.86 -17.52
C ALA A 43 -15.01 -11.53 -17.35
N THR A 44 -15.08 -10.99 -16.13
CA THR A 44 -14.41 -9.75 -15.77
C THR A 44 -12.91 -9.96 -15.56
N THR A 45 -12.15 -8.89 -15.70
CA THR A 45 -10.72 -8.85 -15.38
C THR A 45 -10.51 -8.02 -14.13
N THR A 46 -9.61 -8.48 -13.26
CA THR A 46 -9.18 -7.75 -12.07
C THR A 46 -7.70 -7.38 -12.21
N LEU A 47 -7.30 -6.25 -11.62
CA LEU A 47 -5.87 -5.89 -11.55
C LEU A 47 -5.13 -6.93 -10.71
N GLU A 48 -3.99 -7.40 -11.22
CA GLU A 48 -3.08 -8.27 -10.48
C GLU A 48 -2.51 -7.52 -9.26
N TYR A 49 -2.23 -6.23 -9.43
CA TYR A 49 -1.75 -5.35 -8.38
C TYR A 49 -2.69 -4.17 -8.21
N PRO A 50 -3.67 -4.26 -7.29
CA PRO A 50 -4.64 -3.19 -7.09
C PRO A 50 -3.99 -1.97 -6.40
N ASP A 51 -4.65 -0.83 -6.53
CA ASP A 51 -4.34 0.44 -5.86
C ASP A 51 -4.20 0.29 -4.33
N SER A 52 -5.10 -0.46 -3.70
CA SER A 52 -5.06 -0.76 -2.27
C SER A 52 -3.77 -1.50 -1.86
N ALA A 53 -3.24 -2.37 -2.72
CA ALA A 53 -1.99 -3.08 -2.48
C ALA A 53 -0.77 -2.15 -2.62
N LEU A 54 -0.78 -1.23 -3.60
CA LEU A 54 0.24 -0.19 -3.72
C LEU A 54 0.25 0.70 -2.48
N TYR A 55 -0.91 1.23 -2.10
CA TYR A 55 -1.05 2.12 -0.95
C TYR A 55 -0.56 1.44 0.34
N THR A 56 -0.99 0.19 0.59
CA THR A 56 -0.53 -0.60 1.74
C THR A 56 0.99 -0.77 1.74
N GLN A 57 1.58 -1.04 0.57
CA GLN A 57 3.03 -1.20 0.43
C GLN A 57 3.79 0.11 0.72
N LEU A 58 3.30 1.26 0.25
CA LEU A 58 3.91 2.56 0.54
C LEU A 58 3.78 2.95 2.01
N LYS A 59 2.61 2.74 2.61
CA LYS A 59 2.40 2.93 4.06
C LYS A 59 3.25 1.98 4.91
N TYR A 60 3.49 0.77 4.43
CA TYR A 60 4.44 -0.14 5.07
C TYR A 60 5.84 0.47 5.08
N PHE A 61 6.35 0.96 3.95
CA PHE A 61 7.66 1.62 3.91
C PHE A 61 7.76 2.86 4.81
N GLU A 62 6.73 3.72 4.84
CA GLU A 62 6.66 4.85 5.77
C GLU A 62 6.76 4.38 7.23
N SER A 63 6.07 3.30 7.57
CA SER A 63 6.04 2.75 8.93
C SER A 63 7.38 2.20 9.41
N LEU A 64 8.26 1.75 8.51
CA LEU A 64 9.58 1.22 8.85
C LEU A 64 10.54 2.32 9.35
N PHE A 65 10.40 3.54 8.84
CA PHE A 65 11.30 4.65 9.18
C PHE A 65 10.78 5.54 10.30
N ASN A 66 9.54 5.33 10.75
CA ASN A 66 8.91 6.12 11.80
C ASN A 66 9.33 5.66 13.20
N ILE A 67 10.34 6.34 13.74
CA ILE A 67 10.94 6.05 15.06
C ILE A 67 9.90 6.22 16.17
N ASP A 68 9.14 7.31 16.17
CA ASP A 68 8.18 7.61 17.24
C ASP A 68 7.06 6.57 17.29
N ARG A 69 6.58 6.13 16.12
CA ARG A 69 5.60 5.04 16.01
C ARG A 69 6.17 3.70 16.49
N ALA A 70 7.42 3.39 16.16
CA ALA A 70 8.08 2.17 16.60
C ALA A 70 8.26 2.14 18.13
N VAL A 71 8.74 3.24 18.72
CA VAL A 71 8.89 3.36 20.19
C VAL A 71 7.56 3.22 20.90
N LYS A 72 6.48 3.85 20.40
CA LYS A 72 5.13 3.70 20.95
C LYS A 72 4.65 2.24 20.88
N LYS A 73 4.88 1.55 19.76
CA LYS A 73 4.50 0.13 19.63
C LYS A 73 5.25 -0.77 20.60
N ILE A 74 6.55 -0.55 20.80
CA ILE A 74 7.36 -1.31 21.77
C ILE A 74 6.85 -1.09 23.19
N LYS A 75 6.52 0.15 23.57
CA LYS A 75 5.93 0.47 24.88
C LYS A 75 4.58 -0.24 25.07
N ALA A 76 3.68 -0.14 24.10
CA ALA A 76 2.38 -0.80 24.17
C ALA A 76 2.48 -2.34 24.19
N GLN A 77 3.47 -2.93 23.52
CA GLN A 77 3.74 -4.36 23.60
C GLN A 77 4.26 -4.76 24.99
N LYS A 78 5.15 -3.97 25.60
CA LYS A 78 5.63 -4.18 26.97
C LYS A 78 4.48 -4.12 27.98
N GLU A 79 3.57 -3.18 27.84
CA GLU A 79 2.37 -3.05 28.70
C GLU A 79 1.43 -4.26 28.59
N ARG A 80 1.31 -4.87 27.40
CA ARG A 80 0.47 -6.05 27.17
C ARG A 80 1.13 -7.38 27.56
N ALA A 81 2.46 -7.45 27.55
CA ALA A 81 3.23 -8.68 27.75
C ALA A 81 3.72 -8.86 29.21
N SER A 82 2.90 -8.49 30.21
CA SER A 82 3.24 -8.52 31.64
C SER A 82 3.51 -9.93 32.24
N SER A 83 3.85 -10.93 31.43
CA SER A 83 4.37 -12.22 31.88
C SER A 83 5.58 -12.63 31.03
N THR A 84 6.77 -12.43 31.61
CA THR A 84 7.99 -13.21 31.37
C THR A 84 8.75 -12.94 30.05
N THR A 85 9.77 -12.07 30.17
CA THR A 85 11.12 -12.06 29.52
C THR A 85 11.56 -10.77 28.80
N ALA A 86 12.79 -10.37 29.16
CA ALA A 86 13.72 -9.46 28.50
C ALA A 86 13.42 -7.94 28.55
N THR A 87 13.85 -7.33 29.65
CA THR A 87 14.29 -5.93 29.76
C THR A 87 15.37 -5.63 28.71
N THR A 88 14.97 -5.25 27.50
CA THR A 88 15.86 -4.51 26.61
C THR A 88 15.23 -3.16 26.39
N GLU A 89 15.79 -2.13 27.03
CA GLU A 89 15.57 -0.77 26.57
C GLU A 89 16.00 -0.73 25.10
N PRO A 90 15.20 -0.12 24.20
CA PRO A 90 15.61 -0.04 22.80
C PRO A 90 17.00 0.60 22.78
N PRO A 91 18.00 -0.04 22.13
CA PRO A 91 19.37 0.45 22.16
C PRO A 91 19.38 1.90 21.70
N PRO A 92 20.16 2.79 22.36
CA PRO A 92 20.17 4.19 22.04
C PRO A 92 20.57 4.37 20.57
N LEU A 93 19.61 4.77 19.76
CA LEU A 93 19.84 5.07 18.35
C LEU A 93 20.76 6.30 18.29
N SER A 94 21.96 6.09 17.74
CA SER A 94 22.90 7.19 17.46
C SER A 94 22.21 8.31 16.69
N GLY A 95 22.58 9.57 16.99
CA GLY A 95 22.04 10.75 16.30
C GLY A 95 22.17 10.66 14.78
N ARG A 96 23.24 10.02 14.28
CA ARG A 96 23.45 9.76 12.84
C ARG A 96 22.36 8.86 12.25
N HIS A 97 22.04 7.74 12.92
CA HIS A 97 20.98 6.83 12.46
C HIS A 97 19.60 7.51 12.50
N ARG A 98 19.36 8.33 13.52
CA ARG A 98 18.12 9.12 13.63
C ARG A 98 17.97 10.10 12.47
N ALA A 99 19.04 10.79 12.06
CA ALA A 99 19.02 11.69 10.92
C ALA A 99 18.74 10.96 9.59
N VAL A 100 19.35 9.80 9.38
CA VAL A 100 19.12 8.97 8.18
C VAL A 100 17.66 8.51 8.12
N LEU A 101 17.13 7.96 9.22
CA LEU A 101 15.75 7.48 9.27
C LEU A 101 14.74 8.63 9.04
N LYS A 102 14.99 9.83 9.59
CA LYS A 102 14.16 11.02 9.31
C LYS A 102 14.16 11.38 7.82
N LYS A 103 15.33 11.33 7.17
CA LYS A 103 15.44 11.62 5.73
C LYS A 103 14.72 10.56 4.88
N LEU A 104 14.82 9.28 5.25
CA LEU A 104 14.11 8.21 4.55
C LEU A 104 12.59 8.31 4.75
N LEU A 105 12.16 8.70 5.96
CA LEU A 105 10.76 8.96 6.27
C LEU A 105 10.21 10.11 5.43
N SER A 106 10.90 11.24 5.31
CA SER A 106 10.42 12.35 4.47
C SER A 106 10.28 11.94 3.00
N GLN A 107 11.20 11.11 2.48
CA GLN A 107 11.10 10.57 1.13
C GLN A 107 9.91 9.60 0.96
N ALA A 108 9.61 8.82 2.00
CA ALA A 108 8.45 7.92 2.02
C ALA A 108 7.14 8.70 2.04
N GLU A 109 7.05 9.73 2.90
CA GLU A 109 5.89 10.61 3.00
C GLU A 109 5.63 11.34 1.69
N GLU A 110 6.66 11.89 1.05
CA GLU A 110 6.52 12.53 -0.27
C GLU A 110 5.97 11.55 -1.32
N ALA A 111 6.45 10.30 -1.32
CA ALA A 111 5.96 9.27 -2.22
C ALA A 111 4.48 8.91 -1.96
N VAL A 112 4.06 8.85 -0.69
CA VAL A 112 2.66 8.59 -0.30
C VAL A 112 1.76 9.79 -0.61
N HIS A 113 2.22 11.01 -0.38
CA HIS A 113 1.46 12.24 -0.64
C HIS A 113 1.23 12.51 -2.12
N ARG A 114 2.12 12.00 -2.98
CA ARG A 114 1.92 12.03 -4.43
C ARG A 114 0.76 11.14 -4.89
N ASP A 115 0.41 10.12 -4.12
CA ASP A 115 -0.75 9.29 -4.43
C ASP A 115 -2.02 9.98 -3.92
N ASP A 116 -2.91 10.33 -4.85
CA ASP A 116 -4.15 11.08 -4.59
C ASP A 116 -5.14 10.36 -3.64
N TYR A 117 -4.88 9.09 -3.32
CA TYR A 117 -5.73 8.25 -2.46
C TYR A 117 -5.57 8.49 -0.95
N ASN A 118 -4.63 9.34 -0.53
CA ASN A 118 -4.47 9.67 0.90
C ASN A 118 -5.50 10.72 1.39
N TRP A 119 -6.14 11.46 0.48
CA TRP A 119 -7.05 12.56 0.81
C TRP A 119 -8.50 12.22 0.48
N VAL A 120 -9.33 12.03 1.51
CA VAL A 120 -10.78 12.00 1.35
C VAL A 120 -11.28 13.44 1.32
N LYS A 121 -11.82 13.87 0.17
CA LYS A 121 -12.40 15.21 0.05
C LYS A 121 -13.54 15.39 1.07
N PRO A 122 -13.51 16.44 1.92
CA PRO A 122 -14.59 16.68 2.88
C PRO A 122 -15.98 16.81 2.25
N SER A 123 -16.04 17.25 0.98
CA SER A 123 -17.27 17.38 0.20
C SER A 123 -17.93 16.03 -0.15
N ILE A 124 -17.27 14.90 0.05
CA ILE A 124 -17.84 13.58 -0.26
C ILE A 124 -19.14 13.33 0.51
N TRP A 125 -19.23 13.86 1.74
CA TRP A 125 -20.42 13.73 2.58
C TRP A 125 -21.59 14.59 2.10
N GLN A 126 -21.30 15.70 1.41
CA GLN A 126 -22.34 16.54 0.81
C GLN A 126 -22.94 15.87 -0.42
N THR A 127 -22.17 15.06 -1.15
CA THR A 127 -22.63 14.35 -2.36
C THR A 127 -23.30 12.99 -2.09
N LEU A 128 -23.04 12.38 -0.92
CA LEU A 128 -23.55 11.04 -0.59
C LEU A 128 -24.91 11.06 0.12
N PHE A 129 -25.29 12.18 0.74
CA PHE A 129 -26.52 12.31 1.54
C PHE A 129 -27.57 13.27 0.94
N THR A 130 -27.39 13.67 -0.32
CA THR A 130 -28.38 14.35 -1.15
C THR A 130 -28.94 13.38 -2.18
#